data_AF-A0A926I6W5-F1
#
_entry.id   AF-A0A926I6W5-F1
#
_cell.length_a   1.000
_cell.length_b   1.000
_cell.length_c   1.000
_cell.angle_alpha   90.00
_cell.angle_beta   90.00
_cell.angle_gamma   90.00
#
_symmetry.space_group_name_H-M   'P 1'
#
loop_
_entity.id
_entity.type
_entity.pdbx_description
1 polymer ?
#
loop_
_entity_poly.entity_id
_entity_poly.type
_entity_poly.pdbx_seq_one_letter_code
_entity_poly.pdbx_strand_id
1 'polypeptide(L)' 'MLVARQKPGPHPEYPKDQLVRIRVDVITMKKIDWCAERLDMNRSELLRYGVEKIYDELFKK' A
#
# COMPACT_ATOMS: atom_id res chain seq x y z
N MET A 1 14.42 2.82 -36.23
CA MET A 1 14.31 1.74 -35.22
C MET A 1 13.74 2.33 -33.95
N LEU A 2 12.50 2.00 -33.59
CA LEU A 2 11.89 2.42 -32.32
C LEU A 2 12.23 1.36 -31.27
N VAL A 3 13.19 1.66 -30.39
CA VAL A 3 13.54 0.78 -29.27
C VAL A 3 12.41 0.87 -28.24
N ALA A 4 11.67 -0.23 -28.07
CA ALA A 4 10.66 -0.33 -27.03
C ALA A 4 11.33 -0.14 -25.65
N ARG A 5 10.78 0.77 -24.83
CA ARG A 5 11.23 0.98 -23.45
C ARG A 5 11.07 -0.34 -22.69
N GLN A 6 12.17 -0.95 -22.26
CA GLN A 6 12.14 -2.13 -21.40
C GLN A 6 11.44 -1.73 -20.10
N LYS A 7 10.23 -2.28 -19.86
CA LYS A 7 9.59 -2.18 -18.55
C LYS A 7 10.51 -2.89 -17.55
N PRO A 8 10.88 -2.27 -16.42
CA PRO A 8 11.67 -2.96 -15.40
C PRO A 8 10.96 -4.28 -15.10
N GLY A 9 11.70 -5.39 -15.23
CA GLY A 9 11.16 -6.72 -14.98
C GLY A 9 10.60 -6.83 -13.55
N PRO A 10 9.80 -7.87 -13.27
CA PRO A 10 9.29 -8.10 -11.91
C PRO A 10 10.47 -8.11 -10.95
N HIS A 11 10.49 -7.21 -9.96
CA HIS A 11 11.50 -7.24 -8.89
C HIS A 11 11.27 -8.51 -8.08
N PRO A 12 12.14 -9.54 -8.18
CA PRO A 12 11.86 -10.87 -7.63
C PRO A 12 12.07 -10.93 -6.11
N GLU A 13 12.79 -9.96 -5.53
CA GLU A 13 13.16 -10.02 -4.12
C GLU A 13 11.96 -9.79 -3.17
N TYR A 14 10.96 -9.00 -3.59
CA TYR A 14 9.78 -8.69 -2.77
C TYR A 14 8.52 -8.56 -3.62
N PRO A 15 7.96 -9.68 -4.12
CA PRO A 15 6.72 -9.67 -4.87
C PRO A 15 5.55 -9.18 -3.99
N LYS A 16 4.62 -8.43 -4.59
CA LYS A 16 3.34 -8.02 -3.98
C LYS A 16 2.24 -9.02 -4.31
N ASP A 17 2.53 -10.29 -4.11
CA ASP A 17 1.68 -11.43 -4.47
C ASP A 17 0.73 -11.86 -3.33
N GLN A 18 1.04 -11.47 -2.09
CA GLN A 18 0.22 -11.77 -0.91
C GLN A 18 -1.04 -10.88 -0.84
N LEU A 19 -2.20 -11.51 -0.63
CA LEU A 19 -3.49 -10.83 -0.51
C LEU A 19 -3.93 -10.76 0.96
N VAL A 20 -4.18 -9.54 1.44
CA VAL A 20 -4.73 -9.30 2.78
C VAL A 20 -6.23 -9.03 2.65
N ARG A 21 -7.08 -9.94 3.14
CA ARG A 21 -8.54 -9.80 3.16
C ARG A 21 -9.01 -9.57 4.58
N ILE A 22 -9.52 -8.38 4.87
CA ILE A 22 -9.99 -7.99 6.20
C ILE A 22 -11.45 -7.55 6.10
N ARG A 23 -12.26 -7.96 7.08
CA ARG A 23 -13.61 -7.42 7.27
C ARG A 23 -13.51 -6.15 8.10
N VAL A 24 -14.02 -5.05 7.56
CA VAL A 24 -14.10 -3.76 8.26
C VAL A 24 -15.54 -3.28 8.25
N ASP A 25 -15.90 -2.52 9.27
CA ASP A 25 -17.19 -1.84 9.33
C ASP A 25 -17.22 -0.62 8.39
N VAL A 26 -18.43 -0.11 8.16
CA VAL A 26 -18.66 1.01 7.23
C VAL A 26 -17.95 2.29 7.68
N ILE A 27 -17.82 2.51 8.99
CA ILE A 27 -17.18 3.73 9.52
C ILE A 27 -15.68 3.67 9.26
N THR A 28 -15.05 2.52 9.51
CA THR A 28 -13.63 2.32 9.19
C THR A 28 -13.36 2.43 7.70
N MET A 29 -14.26 1.91 6.85
CA MET A 29 -14.11 2.06 5.40
C MET A 29 -14.14 3.54 4.96
N LYS A 30 -15.06 4.34 5.52
CA LYS A 30 -15.11 5.79 5.25
C LYS A 30 -13.85 6.53 5.71
N LYS A 31 -13.27 6.14 6.85
CA LYS A 31 -12.01 6.71 7.33
C LYS A 31 -10.86 6.39 6.38
N ILE A 32 -10.80 5.14 5.87
CA ILE A 32 -9.80 4.73 4.88
C ILE A 32 -9.92 5.59 3.62
N ASP A 33 -11.13 5.78 3.10
CA ASP A 33 -11.37 6.59 1.90
C ASP A 33 -10.97 8.05 2.12
N TRP A 34 -11.37 8.64 3.23
CA TRP A 34 -11.01 10.03 3.56
C TRP A 34 -9.50 10.23 3.70
N CYS A 35 -8.80 9.30 4.35
CA CYS A 35 -7.34 9.35 4.48
C CYS A 35 -6.64 9.17 3.13
N ALA A 36 -7.16 8.27 2.29
CA ALA A 36 -6.63 8.04 0.94
C ALA A 36 -6.75 9.30 0.07
N GLU A 37 -7.91 9.96 0.08
CA GLU A 37 -8.14 11.23 -0.64
C GLU A 37 -7.20 12.34 -0.16
N ARG A 38 -7.03 12.48 1.16
CA ARG A 38 -6.24 13.58 1.73
C ARG A 38 -4.73 13.41 1.54
N LEU A 39 -4.27 12.16 1.38
CA LEU A 39 -2.87 11.84 1.13
C LEU A 39 -2.56 11.63 -0.36
N ASP A 40 -3.56 11.74 -1.25
CA ASP A 40 -3.45 11.43 -2.69
C ASP A 40 -2.86 10.04 -2.95
N MET A 41 -3.31 9.05 -2.16
CA MET A 41 -2.83 7.67 -2.20
C MET A 41 -3.96 6.70 -2.51
N ASN A 42 -3.64 5.54 -3.09
CA ASN A 42 -4.63 4.48 -3.18
C ASN A 42 -4.81 3.76 -1.83
N ARG A 43 -5.94 3.08 -1.64
CA ARG A 43 -6.26 2.34 -0.40
C ARG A 43 -5.17 1.33 -0.01
N SER A 44 -4.57 0.64 -0.98
CA SER A 44 -3.52 -0.36 -0.73
C SER A 44 -2.19 0.28 -0.31
N GLU A 45 -1.87 1.46 -0.82
CA GLU A 45 -0.72 2.26 -0.41
C GLU A 45 -0.92 2.84 0.98
N LEU A 46 -2.11 3.36 1.27
CA LEU A 46 -2.48 3.82 2.60
C LEU A 46 -2.31 2.71 3.64
N LEU A 47 -2.83 1.50 3.35
CA LEU A 47 -2.72 0.37 4.27
C LEU A 47 -1.27 -0.05 4.49
N ARG A 48 -0.44 -0.11 3.43
CA ARG A 48 0.99 -0.41 3.56
C ARG A 48 1.72 0.64 4.39
N TYR A 49 1.47 1.92 4.11
CA TYR A 49 2.03 3.04 4.85
C TYR A 49 1.63 3.02 6.33
N GLY A 50 0.36 2.71 6.62
CA GLY A 50 -0.13 2.58 8.00
C GLY A 50 0.59 1.47 8.77
N VAL A 51 0.78 0.31 8.14
CA VAL A 51 1.53 -0.81 8.75
C VAL A 51 3.00 -0.42 8.99
N GLU A 52 3.65 0.20 8.01
CA GLU A 52 5.04 0.63 8.12
C GLU A 52 5.22 1.66 9.25
N LYS A 53 4.32 2.64 9.37
CA LYS A 53 4.34 3.63 10.45
C LYS A 53 4.22 3.01 11.84
N ILE A 54 3.26 2.09 12.02
CA ILE A 54 3.04 1.39 13.29
C ILE A 54 4.25 0.50 13.61
N TYR A 55 4.79 -0.20 12.60
CA TYR A 55 5.98 -1.01 12.75
C TYR A 55 7.18 -0.17 13.19
N ASP A 56 7.42 0.96 12.53
CA ASP A 56 8.48 1.91 12.87
C ASP A 56 8.36 2.43 14.31
N GLU A 57 7.14 2.76 14.74
CA GLU A 57 6.87 3.25 16.10
C GLU A 57 7.12 2.16 17.16
N LEU A 58 6.76 0.91 16.87
CA LEU A 58 6.93 -0.22 17.78
C LEU A 58 8.36 -0.78 17.78
N PHE A 59 9.05 -0.75 16.65
CA PHE A 59 10.40 -1.29 16.48
C PHE A 59 11.49 -0.33 16.97
N LYS A 60 11.25 0.98 16.91
CA LYS A 60 12.17 2.00 17.45
C LYS A 60 12.02 2.21 18.96
N LYS A 61 11.20 1.39 19.63
CA LYS A 61 10.94 1.43 21.07
C LYS A 61 11.67 0.32 21.80
#